data_AF-A0A7X9RS26-F1
#
_entry.id   AF-A0A7X9RS26-F1
#
_cell.length_a   1.000
_cell.length_b   1.000
_cell.length_c   1.000
_cell.angle_alpha   90.00
_cell.angle_beta   90.00
_cell.angle_gamma   90.00
#
_symmetry.space_group_name_H-M   'P 1'
#
loop_
_entity.id
_entity.type
_entity.pdbx_description
1 polymer ?
#
loop_
_entity_poly.entity_id
_entity_poly.type
_entity_poly.pdbx_seq_one_letter_code
_entity_poly.pdbx_strand_id
1 'polypeptide(L)'
;MKLATLFFVVYSLLFSGLSNDPTDPKILKSAERSIDKLQMELTEEEREALVAISVDRQICFKESKAKYADDKEGLNTARGECRTAFEEGVKEKLGKDFYKKYRKALAEYRKNNSNK
;
A
#
# COMPACT_ATOMS: atom_id res chain seq x y z
N MET A 1 -15.74 -27.35 -33.94
CA MET A 1 -16.04 -27.03 -32.51
C MET A 1 -14.85 -27.52 -31.68
N LYS A 2 -14.14 -26.77 -30.84
CA LYS A 2 -14.07 -25.35 -30.47
C LYS A 2 -12.58 -25.07 -30.20
N LEU A 3 -12.02 -24.07 -30.87
CA LEU A 3 -10.64 -23.59 -30.76
C LEU A 3 -10.38 -22.77 -29.47
N ALA A 4 -11.16 -22.99 -28.41
CA ALA A 4 -11.34 -22.04 -27.30
C ALA A 4 -10.49 -22.35 -26.06
N THR A 5 -9.94 -23.56 -25.92
CA THR A 5 -9.23 -24.01 -24.71
C THR A 5 -7.80 -23.45 -24.60
N LEU A 6 -7.16 -23.10 -25.72
CA LEU A 6 -5.83 -22.48 -25.70
C LEU A 6 -5.87 -20.99 -25.34
N PHE A 7 -6.98 -20.29 -25.61
CA PHE A 7 -7.12 -18.88 -25.24
C PHE A 7 -7.31 -18.69 -23.73
N PHE A 8 -7.95 -19.64 -23.03
CA PHE A 8 -8.24 -19.50 -21.60
C PHE A 8 -6.98 -19.57 -20.72
N VAL A 9 -6.00 -20.40 -21.10
CA VAL A 9 -4.72 -20.54 -20.38
C VAL A 9 -3.83 -19.29 -20.55
N VAL A 10 -3.85 -18.68 -21.75
CA VAL A 10 -3.11 -17.43 -22.02
C VAL A 10 -3.80 -16.23 -21.37
N TYR A 11 -5.14 -16.18 -21.38
CA TYR A 11 -5.89 -15.12 -20.68
C TYR A 11 -5.70 -15.21 -19.15
N SER A 12 -5.66 -16.40 -18.53
CA SER A 12 -5.42 -16.54 -17.09
C SER A 12 -4.02 -16.07 -16.65
N LEU A 13 -3.01 -16.19 -17.53
CA LEU A 13 -1.64 -15.68 -17.27
C LEU A 13 -1.48 -14.18 -17.55
N LEU A 14 -2.41 -13.56 -18.30
CA LEU A 14 -2.41 -12.13 -18.58
C LEU A 14 -3.21 -11.31 -17.55
N PHE A 15 -4.10 -11.95 -16.78
CA PHE A 15 -4.84 -11.32 -15.68
C PHE A 15 -4.14 -11.45 -14.31
N SER A 16 -2.87 -11.86 -14.29
CA SER A 16 -1.95 -11.62 -13.17
C SER A 16 -1.34 -10.20 -13.20
N GLY A 17 -2.00 -9.24 -13.88
CA GLY A 17 -1.61 -7.82 -14.04
C GLY A 17 -1.59 -6.99 -12.76
N LEU A 18 -1.29 -7.64 -11.64
CA LEU A 18 -1.26 -7.10 -10.30
C LEU A 18 0.01 -7.70 -9.65
N SER A 19 1.17 -7.17 -10.05
CA SER A 19 2.46 -7.52 -9.43
C SER A 19 2.43 -7.26 -7.92
N ASN A 20 2.69 -8.29 -7.11
CA ASN A 20 2.98 -8.13 -5.68
C ASN A 20 4.49 -7.96 -5.44
N ASP A 21 5.27 -7.74 -6.52
CA ASP A 21 6.69 -7.48 -6.42
C ASP A 21 6.92 -6.11 -5.76
N PRO A 22 7.60 -6.04 -4.61
CA PRO A 22 7.93 -4.77 -3.96
C PRO A 22 8.84 -3.89 -4.81
N THR A 23 9.49 -4.45 -5.83
CA THR A 23 10.31 -3.72 -6.80
C THR A 23 9.51 -3.19 -8.00
N ASP A 24 8.20 -3.49 -8.10
CA ASP A 24 7.35 -2.96 -9.18
C ASP A 24 7.41 -1.41 -9.16
N PRO A 25 7.90 -0.77 -10.23
CA PRO A 25 8.00 0.69 -10.31
C PRO A 25 6.66 1.40 -10.09
N LYS A 26 5.52 0.75 -10.37
CA LYS A 26 4.19 1.31 -10.12
C LYS A 26 3.86 1.35 -8.63
N ILE A 27 4.23 0.32 -7.86
CA ILE A 27 4.00 0.28 -6.41
C ILE A 27 4.92 1.28 -5.73
N LEU A 28 6.20 1.31 -6.12
CA LEU A 28 7.18 2.29 -5.64
C LEU A 28 6.69 3.73 -5.87
N LYS A 29 6.36 4.08 -7.12
CA LYS A 29 5.84 5.42 -7.44
C LYS A 29 4.55 5.76 -6.70
N SER A 30 3.69 4.77 -6.46
CA SER A 30 2.45 4.95 -5.68
C SER A 30 2.74 5.26 -4.21
N ALA A 31 3.71 4.55 -3.61
CA ALA A 31 4.19 4.81 -2.26
C ALA A 31 4.81 6.20 -2.15
N GLU A 32 5.75 6.54 -3.04
CA GLU A 32 6.42 7.86 -3.06
C GLU A 32 5.41 9.00 -3.18
N ARG A 33 4.50 8.94 -4.15
CA ARG A 33 3.45 9.97 -4.31
C ARG A 33 2.58 10.14 -3.08
N SER A 34 2.36 9.07 -2.31
CA SER A 34 1.57 9.13 -1.08
C SER A 34 2.33 9.82 0.04
N ILE A 35 3.65 9.67 0.07
CA ILE A 35 4.56 10.32 1.01
C ILE A 35 4.72 11.80 0.63
N ASP A 36 4.95 12.10 -0.65
CA ASP A 36 5.15 13.48 -1.12
C ASP A 36 3.93 14.38 -0.82
N LYS A 37 2.72 13.81 -0.83
CA LYS A 37 1.47 14.50 -0.44
C LYS A 37 1.45 14.97 1.01
N LEU A 38 2.23 14.34 1.88
CA LEU A 38 2.32 14.73 3.29
C LEU A 38 3.20 15.97 3.48
N GLN A 39 3.98 16.36 2.46
CA GLN A 39 4.85 17.54 2.48
C GLN A 39 5.77 17.57 3.71
N MET A 40 6.21 16.39 4.15
CA MET A 40 7.15 16.26 5.26
C MET A 40 8.57 16.47 4.76
N GLU A 41 9.38 17.17 5.54
CA GLU A 41 10.83 17.15 5.40
C GLU A 41 11.34 15.81 5.94
N LEU A 42 11.93 15.01 5.06
CA LEU A 42 12.47 13.68 5.37
C LEU A 42 13.94 13.66 4.98
N THR A 43 14.76 13.03 5.81
CA THR A 43 16.08 12.58 5.38
C THR A 43 15.94 11.48 4.32
N GLU A 44 17.02 11.21 3.58
CA GLU A 44 17.04 10.15 2.58
C GLU A 44 16.70 8.79 3.21
N GLU A 45 17.33 8.47 4.36
CA GLU A 45 17.08 7.24 5.11
C GLU A 45 15.62 7.12 5.58
N GLU A 46 15.05 8.18 6.13
CA GLU A 46 13.64 8.20 6.56
C GLU A 46 12.69 7.99 5.37
N ARG A 47 13.02 8.60 4.22
CA ARG A 47 12.22 8.47 2.99
C ARG A 47 12.27 7.04 2.48
N GLU A 48 13.46 6.45 2.36
CA GLU A 48 13.63 5.07 1.87
C GLU A 48 12.90 4.07 2.76
N ALA A 49 13.07 4.18 4.08
CA ALA A 49 12.39 3.32 5.03
C ALA A 49 10.86 3.50 4.98
N LEU A 50 10.36 4.73 4.90
CA LEU A 50 8.93 4.99 4.81
C LEU A 50 8.34 4.50 3.48
N VAL A 51 9.08 4.60 2.37
CA VAL A 51 8.70 4.02 1.07
C VAL A 51 8.59 2.50 1.20
N ALA A 52 9.61 1.83 1.75
CA ALA A 52 9.60 0.38 1.91
C ALA A 52 8.39 -0.10 2.74
N ILE A 53 8.14 0.50 3.91
CA ILE A 53 7.00 0.15 4.77
C ILE A 53 5.66 0.44 4.06
N SER A 54 5.60 1.50 3.25
CA SER A 54 4.42 1.86 2.46
C SER A 54 4.15 0.90 1.29
N VAL A 55 5.20 0.34 0.70
CA VAL A 55 5.13 -0.72 -0.33
C VAL A 55 4.57 -2.00 0.30
N ASP A 56 5.12 -2.45 1.42
CA ASP A 56 4.66 -3.64 2.15
C ASP A 56 3.18 -3.54 2.50
N ARG A 57 2.76 -2.36 2.99
CA ARG A 57 1.36 -2.06 3.25
C ARG A 57 0.51 -2.24 1.99
N GLN A 58 0.91 -1.65 0.86
CA GLN A 58 0.14 -1.74 -0.40
C GLN A 58 0.01 -3.19 -0.91
N ILE A 59 1.07 -3.98 -0.81
CA ILE A 59 1.05 -5.40 -1.15
C ILE A 59 0.06 -6.14 -0.24
N CYS A 60 0.15 -5.95 1.08
CA CYS A 60 -0.78 -6.54 2.04
C CYS A 60 -2.25 -6.20 1.73
N PHE A 61 -2.56 -4.95 1.41
CA PHE A 61 -3.92 -4.54 1.01
C PHE A 61 -4.41 -5.26 -0.24
N LYS A 62 -3.52 -5.45 -1.21
CA LYS A 62 -3.83 -6.05 -2.49
C LYS A 62 -4.05 -7.56 -2.38
N GLU A 63 -3.20 -8.24 -1.61
CA GLU A 63 -3.38 -9.65 -1.25
C GLU A 63 -4.67 -9.86 -0.47
N SER A 64 -4.95 -9.00 0.51
CA SER A 64 -6.20 -9.02 1.26
C SER A 64 -7.42 -8.85 0.36
N LYS A 65 -7.35 -7.95 -0.63
CA LYS A 65 -8.44 -7.75 -1.60
C LYS A 65 -8.67 -8.96 -2.49
N ALA A 66 -7.60 -9.67 -2.88
CA ALA A 66 -7.72 -10.90 -3.65
C ALA A 66 -8.29 -12.04 -2.80
N LYS A 67 -7.85 -12.16 -1.55
CA LYS A 67 -8.28 -13.20 -0.61
C LYS A 67 -9.74 -13.06 -0.16
N TYR A 68 -10.18 -11.83 0.08
CA TYR A 68 -11.52 -11.51 0.61
C TYR A 68 -12.37 -10.79 -0.44
N ALA A 69 -12.32 -11.22 -1.71
CA ALA A 69 -13.01 -10.56 -2.81
C ALA A 69 -14.53 -10.44 -2.57
N ASP A 70 -15.14 -11.47 -1.97
CA ASP A 70 -16.58 -11.56 -1.70
C ASP A 70 -16.93 -11.40 -0.20
N ASP A 71 -15.93 -11.23 0.67
CA ASP A 71 -16.10 -11.08 2.11
C ASP A 71 -15.70 -9.68 2.58
N LYS A 72 -16.70 -8.80 2.70
CA LYS A 72 -16.48 -7.41 3.12
C LYS A 72 -15.97 -7.31 4.57
N GLU A 73 -16.38 -8.21 5.45
CA GLU A 73 -15.98 -8.20 6.86
C GLU A 73 -14.54 -8.68 7.01
N GLY A 74 -14.19 -9.79 6.37
CA GLY A 74 -12.82 -10.28 6.28
C GLY A 74 -11.89 -9.27 5.61
N LEU A 75 -12.34 -8.61 4.54
CA LEU A 75 -11.58 -7.53 3.91
C LEU A 75 -11.33 -6.39 4.90
N ASN A 76 -12.35 -5.90 5.60
CA ASN A 76 -12.18 -4.81 6.56
C ASN A 76 -11.23 -5.18 7.71
N THR A 77 -11.29 -6.42 8.19
CA THR A 77 -10.40 -6.95 9.22
C THR A 77 -8.96 -6.96 8.73
N ALA A 78 -8.70 -7.55 7.56
CA ALA A 78 -7.37 -7.59 6.95
C ALA A 78 -6.82 -6.19 6.63
N ARG A 79 -7.67 -5.25 6.22
CA ARG A 79 -7.30 -3.84 6.06
C ARG A 79 -6.83 -3.20 7.38
N GLY A 80 -7.45 -3.58 8.49
CA GLY A 80 -7.04 -3.18 9.85
C GLY A 80 -5.68 -3.76 10.23
N GLU A 81 -5.45 -5.04 9.92
CA GLU A 81 -4.17 -5.73 10.16
C GLU A 81 -3.04 -5.10 9.35
N CYS A 82 -3.20 -4.91 8.02
CA CYS A 82 -2.21 -4.25 7.18
C CYS A 82 -1.89 -2.82 7.65
N ARG A 83 -2.90 -2.12 8.19
CA ARG A 83 -2.69 -0.80 8.78
C ARG A 83 -1.90 -0.88 10.09
N THR A 84 -2.22 -1.83 10.96
CA THR A 84 -1.52 -2.02 12.25
C THR A 84 -0.06 -2.36 12.00
N ALA A 85 0.22 -3.31 11.12
CA ALA A 85 1.58 -3.69 10.73
C ALA A 85 2.38 -2.49 10.17
N PHE A 86 1.74 -1.64 9.34
CA PHE A 86 2.37 -0.39 8.89
C PHE A 86 2.70 0.56 10.05
N GLU A 87 1.74 0.79 10.95
CA GLU A 87 1.95 1.72 12.07
C GLU A 87 3.01 1.21 13.05
N GLU A 88 3.12 -0.11 13.24
CA GLU A 88 4.19 -0.76 14.00
C GLU A 88 5.52 -0.65 13.28
N GLY A 89 5.59 -0.97 11.99
CA GLY A 89 6.80 -0.87 11.19
C GLY A 89 7.39 0.54 11.15
N VAL A 90 6.54 1.58 11.09
CA VAL A 90 6.99 2.98 11.21
C VAL A 90 7.56 3.26 12.60
N LYS A 91 6.91 2.82 13.68
CA LYS A 91 7.41 3.05 15.04
C LYS A 91 8.71 2.30 15.32
N GLU A 92 8.87 1.11 14.76
CA GLU A 92 10.04 0.26 14.94
C GLU A 92 11.24 0.80 14.14
N LYS A 93 11.05 1.08 12.84
CA LYS A 93 12.15 1.51 11.96
C LYS A 93 12.51 2.99 12.08
N LEU A 94 11.52 3.86 12.31
CA LEU A 94 11.70 5.32 12.31
C LEU A 94 11.49 5.95 13.69
N GLY A 95 11.02 5.17 14.67
CA GLY A 95 10.82 5.63 16.04
C GLY A 95 9.46 6.26 16.30
N LYS A 96 9.11 6.37 17.59
CA LYS A 96 7.82 6.89 18.06
C LYS A 96 7.63 8.38 17.74
N ASP A 97 8.69 9.17 17.81
CA ASP A 97 8.62 10.61 17.53
C ASP A 97 8.38 10.89 16.05
N PHE A 98 9.03 10.14 15.16
CA PHE A 98 8.75 10.19 13.74
C PHE A 98 7.29 9.80 13.45
N TYR A 99 6.82 8.69 14.02
CA TYR A 99 5.43 8.25 13.87
C TYR A 99 4.43 9.35 14.31
N LYS A 100 4.72 10.08 15.39
CA LYS A 100 3.89 11.21 15.85
C LYS A 100 3.87 12.36 14.83
N LYS A 101 5.02 12.71 14.25
CA LYS A 101 5.13 13.71 13.16
C LYS A 101 4.35 13.27 11.93
N TYR A 102 4.54 12.01 11.50
CA TYR A 102 3.81 11.40 10.38
C TYR A 102 2.29 11.46 10.57
N ARG A 103 1.80 11.10 11.77
CA ARG A 103 0.37 11.15 12.10
C ARG A 103 -0.19 12.56 12.04
N LYS A 104 0.60 13.56 12.47
CA LYS A 104 0.22 14.98 12.39
C LYS A 104 0.11 15.43 10.92
N ALA A 105 1.13 15.15 10.11
CA ALA A 105 1.12 15.47 8.68
C ALA A 105 -0.05 14.79 7.94
N LEU A 106 -0.35 13.54 8.27
CA LEU A 106 -1.50 12.82 7.70
C LEU A 106 -2.84 13.47 8.10
N ALA A 107 -2.97 13.96 9.33
CA ALA A 107 -4.17 14.65 9.78
C ALA A 107 -4.34 16.01 9.08
N GLU A 108 -3.24 16.76 8.92
CA GLU A 108 -3.22 18.04 8.18
C GLU A 108 -3.57 17.83 6.71
N TYR A 109 -2.97 16.85 6.05
CA TYR A 109 -3.32 16.46 4.67
C TYR A 109 -4.82 16.18 4.53
N ARG A 110 -5.40 15.39 5.43
CA ARG A 110 -6.84 15.08 5.41
C ARG A 110 -7.70 16.33 5.62
N LYS A 111 -7.34 17.19 6.57
CA LYS A 111 -8.06 18.45 6.84
C LYS A 111 -8.04 19.36 5.62
N ASN A 112 -6.90 19.49 4.94
CA ASN A 112 -6.75 20.31 3.74
C ASN A 112 -7.50 19.75 2.52
N ASN A 113 -7.84 18.46 2.52
CA ASN A 113 -8.54 17.79 1.41
C ASN A 113 -10.03 17.48 1.70
N SER A 114 -10.53 17.70 2.92
CA SER A 114 -11.93 17.50 3.30
C SER A 114 -12.84 18.73 3.06
N ASN A 115 -12.28 19.80 2.49
CA ASN A 115 -12.99 21.03 2.13
C ASN A 115 -13.36 21.08 0.62
N LYS A 116 -13.49 19.91 -0.03
CA LYS A 116 -13.87 19.75 -1.44
C LYS A 116 -15.23 19.06 -1.57
#